data_AF-A0A2P6VX62-F1
#
_entry.id   AF-A0A2P6VX62-F1
#
_cell.length_a   1.000
_cell.length_b   1.000
_cell.length_c   1.000
_cell.angle_alpha   90.00
_cell.angle_beta   90.00
_cell.angle_gamma   90.00
#
_symmetry.space_group_name_H-M   'P 1'
#
loop_
_entity.id
_entity.type
_entity.pdbx_description
1 polymer ?
#
loop_
_entity_poly.entity_id
_entity_poly.type
_entity_poly.pdbx_seq_one_letter_code
_entity_poly.pdbx_strand_id
1 'polypeptide(L)' 'MARSVHLSEDAYGLLTALKREDESYSDTVIRIAAERRDPRKLLELSEPSEDFDLEELRARGRASDRAKLDELFGQGDD' A
#
# COMPACT_ATOMS: atom_id res chain seq x y z
N MET A 1 12.18 -3.46 10.34
CA MET A 1 11.12 -3.91 11.28
C MET A 1 9.91 -4.32 10.46
N ALA A 2 9.37 -5.51 10.69
CA ALA A 2 8.14 -5.95 10.03
C ALA A 2 6.94 -5.31 10.73
N ARG A 3 6.00 -4.77 9.97
CA ARG A 3 4.77 -4.17 10.49
C ARG A 3 3.61 -5.03 10.02
N SER A 4 2.80 -5.53 10.95
CA SER A 4 1.62 -6.33 10.63
C SER A 4 0.48 -5.43 10.21
N VAL A 5 -0.28 -5.87 9.22
CA VAL A 5 -1.50 -5.21 8.73
C VAL A 5 -2.61 -6.25 8.65
N HIS A 6 -3.85 -5.82 8.89
CA HIS A 6 -5.02 -6.66 8.72
C HIS A 6 -5.63 -6.42 7.35
N LEU A 7 -5.98 -7.51 6.66
CA LEU A 7 -6.66 -7.49 5.39
C LEU A 7 -8.04 -8.14 5.56
N SER A 8 -9.00 -7.74 4.73
CA SER A 8 -10.22 -8.53 4.54
C SER A 8 -9.87 -9.91 4.00
N GLU A 9 -10.77 -10.88 4.20
CA GLU A 9 -10.59 -12.24 3.71
C GLU A 9 -10.42 -12.27 2.18
N ASP A 10 -11.21 -11.47 1.47
CA ASP A 10 -11.13 -11.34 0.01
C ASP A 10 -9.80 -10.73 -0.46
N ALA A 11 -9.32 -9.68 0.21
CA ALA A 11 -8.02 -9.08 -0.09
C ALA A 11 -6.87 -10.05 0.15
N TYR A 12 -6.96 -10.82 1.23
CA TYR A 12 -5.97 -11.83 1.54
C TYR A 12 -5.97 -12.95 0.50
N GLY A 13 -7.15 -13.41 0.07
CA GLY A 13 -7.29 -14.41 -0.98
C GLY A 13 -6.69 -13.97 -2.32
N LEU A 14 -6.96 -12.72 -2.72
CA LEU A 14 -6.42 -12.15 -3.95
C LEU A 14 -4.91 -11.91 -3.87
N LEU A 15 -4.40 -11.46 -2.73
CA LEU A 15 -2.96 -11.33 -2.51
C LEU A 15 -2.26 -12.70 -2.56
N THR A 16 -2.87 -13.72 -1.95
CA THR A 16 -2.34 -15.09 -1.95
C THR A 16 -2.33 -15.69 -3.36
N ALA A 17 -3.37 -15.46 -4.15
CA ALA A 17 -3.43 -15.91 -5.55
C ALA A 17 -2.36 -15.26 -6.45
N LEU A 18 -1.91 -14.06 -6.09
CA LEU A 18 -0.89 -13.33 -6.84
C LEU A 18 0.53 -13.59 -6.35
N LYS A 19 0.69 -14.19 -5.16
CA LYS A 19 1.98 -14.51 -4.55
C LYS A 19 2.66 -15.67 -5.29
N ARG A 20 3.93 -15.48 -5.63
CA ARG A 20 4.84 -16.51 -6.14
C ARG A 20 5.47 -17.30 -4.98
N GLU A 21 5.91 -18.53 -5.24
CA GLU A 21 6.42 -19.43 -4.19
C GLU A 21 7.61 -18.82 -3.42
N ASP A 22 8.55 -18.18 -4.12
CA ASP A 22 9.78 -17.62 -3.54
C ASP A 22 9.71 -16.13 -3.14
N GLU A 23 8.55 -15.50 -3.18
CA GLU A 23 8.40 -14.08 -2.80
C GLU A 23 7.65 -13.91 -1.47
N SER A 24 7.97 -12.87 -0.69
CA SER A 24 7.17 -12.50 0.48
C SER A 24 5.90 -11.75 0.06
N TYR A 25 4.93 -11.63 0.98
CA TYR A 25 3.74 -10.81 0.75
C TYR A 25 4.10 -9.34 0.50
N SER A 26 5.12 -8.81 1.19
CA SER A 26 5.62 -7.46 0.96
C SER A 26 6.19 -7.30 -0.45
N ASP A 27 6.97 -8.29 -0.92
CA ASP A 27 7.54 -8.28 -2.28
C ASP A 27 6.44 -8.40 -3.34
N THR A 28 5.40 -9.20 -3.06
CA THR A 28 4.22 -9.33 -3.92
C THR A 28 3.52 -7.98 -4.10
N VAL A 29 3.26 -7.26 -3.00
CA VAL A 29 2.62 -5.93 -3.04
C VAL A 29 3.49 -4.92 -3.79
N ILE A 30 4.80 -4.90 -3.54
CA ILE A 30 5.76 -4.01 -4.22
C ILE A 30 5.78 -4.31 -5.72
N ARG A 31 5.82 -5.58 -6.12
CA ARG A 31 5.81 -6.00 -7.52
C ARG A 31 4.51 -5.58 -8.22
N ILE A 32 3.35 -5.82 -7.61
CA ILE A 32 2.05 -5.40 -8.16
C ILE A 32 2.02 -3.87 -8.37
N ALA A 33 2.53 -3.11 -7.40
CA ALA A 33 2.62 -1.65 -7.50
C ALA A 33 3.59 -1.19 -8.61
N ALA A 34 4.72 -1.89 -8.78
CA ALA A 34 5.75 -1.57 -9.78
C ALA A 34 5.33 -1.92 -11.22
N GLU A 35 4.55 -2.99 -11.42
CA GLU A 35 4.07 -3.45 -12.74
C GLU A 35 2.97 -2.56 -13.36
N ARG A 36 2.64 -1.39 -12.76
CA ARG A 36 1.58 -0.46 -13.21
C ARG A 36 0.19 -1.11 -13.39
N ARG A 37 -0.12 -2.15 -12.62
CA ARG A 37 -1.53 -2.41 -12.30
C ARG A 37 -1.92 -1.38 -11.26
N ASP A 38 -2.86 -0.52 -11.61
CA ASP A 38 -3.31 0.60 -10.78
C ASP A 38 -3.41 0.17 -9.31
N PRO A 39 -2.60 0.72 -8.39
CA PRO A 39 -2.69 0.40 -6.96
C PRO A 39 -4.07 0.73 -6.38
N ARG A 40 -4.92 1.47 -7.10
CA ARG A 40 -6.36 1.59 -6.78
C ARG A 40 -7.11 0.27 -6.83
N LYS A 41 -6.65 -0.72 -7.60
CA LYS A 41 -7.23 -2.08 -7.57
C LYS A 41 -6.90 -2.84 -6.30
N LEU A 42 -5.87 -2.44 -5.54
CA LEU A 42 -5.64 -2.95 -4.18
C LEU A 42 -6.64 -2.33 -3.18
N LEU A 43 -7.16 -1.13 -3.45
CA LEU A 43 -8.25 -0.52 -2.68
C LEU A 43 -9.62 -1.15 -3.00
N GLU A 44 -9.80 -1.73 -4.20
CA GLU A 44 -10.96 -2.56 -4.54
C GLU A 44 -10.95 -3.93 -3.82
N LEU A 45 -9.81 -4.32 -3.20
CA LEU A 45 -9.70 -5.55 -2.40
C LEU A 45 -10.30 -5.41 -1.01
N SER A 46 -10.38 -4.18 -0.49
CA SER A 46 -11.15 -3.87 0.71
C SER A 46 -12.55 -3.44 0.27
N GLU A 47 -13.58 -4.22 0.58
CA GLU A 47 -14.94 -3.67 0.54
C GLU A 47 -14.93 -2.40 1.40
N PRO A 48 -15.36 -1.24 0.87
CA PRO A 48 -15.47 -0.05 1.68
C PRO A 48 -16.56 -0.32 2.73
N SER A 49 -16.14 -0.57 3.97
CA SER A 49 -17.03 -0.39 5.11
C SER A 49 -17.61 1.03 5.01
N GLU A 50 -18.90 1.23 5.26
CA GLU A 50 -19.62 2.50 5.01
C GLU A 50 -18.97 3.75 5.67
N ASP A 51 -18.08 3.55 6.65
CA ASP A 51 -17.28 4.61 7.31
C ASP A 51 -15.87 4.83 6.69
N PHE A 52 -15.51 4.17 5.59
CA PHE A 52 -14.17 4.23 5.00
C PHE A 52 -14.06 5.31 3.93
N ASP A 53 -13.65 6.51 4.35
CA ASP A 53 -13.40 7.62 3.43
C ASP A 53 -12.08 7.42 2.67
N LEU A 54 -12.21 6.96 1.42
CA LEU A 54 -11.10 6.78 0.49
C LEU A 54 -10.35 8.09 0.19
N GLU A 55 -11.02 9.24 0.30
CA GLU A 55 -10.39 10.55 0.10
C GLU A 55 -9.51 10.91 1.31
N GLU A 56 -9.96 10.62 2.53
CA GLU A 56 -9.19 10.82 3.75
C GLU A 56 -7.92 9.94 3.76
N LEU A 57 -8.05 8.65 3.42
CA LEU A 57 -6.90 7.75 3.34
C LEU A 57 -5.86 8.25 2.31
N ARG A 58 -6.32 8.71 1.15
CA ARG A 58 -5.45 9.27 0.10
C ARG A 58 -4.79 10.57 0.56
N ALA A 59 -5.52 11.43 1.27
CA ALA A 59 -4.97 12.66 1.82
C ALA A 59 -3.86 12.36 2.83
N ARG A 60 -4.08 11.38 3.70
CA ARG A 60 -3.10 10.93 4.69
C ARG A 60 -1.86 10.29 4.06
N GLY A 61 -2.05 9.48 3.02
CA GLY A 61 -0.95 8.92 2.22
C GLY A 61 -0.07 10.01 1.61
N ARG A 62 -0.68 10.99 0.91
CA ARG A 62 0.04 12.13 0.33
C ARG A 62 0.79 12.96 1.38
N ALA A 63 0.19 13.18 2.55
CA ALA A 63 0.84 13.91 3.64
C ALA A 63 2.06 13.15 4.18
N SER A 64 1.95 11.83 4.35
CA SER A 64 3.04 10.98 4.79
C SER A 64 4.18 10.91 3.77
N ASP A 65 3.84 10.75 2.49
CA ASP A 65 4.83 10.72 1.40
C ASP A 65 5.57 12.04 1.30
N ARG A 66 4.85 13.16 1.44
CA ARG A 66 5.46 14.49 1.43
C ARG A 66 6.39 14.71 2.62
N ALA A 67 5.99 14.32 3.82
CA ALA A 67 6.85 14.40 5.01
C ALA A 67 8.11 13.54 4.85
N LYS A 68 7.98 12.35 4.24
CA LYS A 68 9.11 11.44 3.95
C LYS A 68 10.06 12.04 2.91
N LEU A 69 9.53 12.69 1.88
CA LEU A 69 10.34 13.38 0.88
C LEU A 69 11.05 14.59 1.47
N ASP A 70 10.37 15.39 2.29
CA ASP A 70 10.99 16.52 2.99
C ASP A 70 12.10 16.06 3.95
N GLU A 71 11.94 14.91 4.62
CA GLU A 71 12.98 14.28 5.45
C GLU A 71 14.20 13.83 4.62
N LEU A 72 13.98 13.23 3.44
CA LEU A 72 15.05 12.71 2.57
C LEU A 72 15.77 13.80 1.78
N PHE A 73 15.08 14.87 1.40
CA PHE A 73 15.62 15.95 0.56
C PHE A 73 15.95 17.22 1.36
N GLY A 74 15.49 17.34 2.61
CA GLY A 74 15.79 18.47 3.50
C GLY A 74 17.11 18.34 4.27
N GLN A 75 17.82 17.21 4.16
CA GLN A 75 19.11 16.97 4.82
C GLN A 75 20.33 17.28 3.92
N GLY A 76 20.11 17.98 2.80
CA GLY A 76 21.13 18.25 1.77
C GLY A 76 21.70 19.67 1.71
N ASP A 77 21.30 20.57 2.61
CA ASP A 77 21.83 21.94 2.69
C ASP A 77 22.42 22.20 4.10
N ASP A 78 23.64 21.69 4.36
CA ASP A 78 24.62 22.28 5.30
C ASP A 78 26.05 21.94 4.84
#